data_AF-A0A524INT3-F1
#
_entry.id   AF-A0A524INT3-F1
#
_cell.length_a   1.000
_cell.length_b   1.000
_cell.length_c   1.000
_cell.angle_alpha   90.00
_cell.angle_beta   90.00
_cell.angle_gamma   90.00
#
_symmetry.space_group_name_H-M   'P 1'
#
loop_
_entity.id
_entity.type
_entity.pdbx_description
1 polymer ?
#
loop_
_entity_poly.entity_id
_entity_poly.type
_entity_poly.pdbx_seq_one_letter_code
_entity_poly.pdbx_strand_id
1 'polypeptide(L)'
;MNFQATSVLGYALPPVLGAVIGYVTNALAIKMLFRPLTEKRFLGIRIPFTPGIIPKKRYDLAHSIGTMVSRELLTEGIVAERLNRENFRDSIRIQISRFTEDIVSAPISRLFDNQDAEPENRLFPV
;
A
#
# COMPACT_ATOMS: atom_id res chain seq x y z
N MET A 1 29.50 -38.28 36.91
CA MET A 1 28.97 -36.98 36.43
C MET A 1 27.92 -37.08 35.32
N ASN A 2 27.59 -38.26 34.77
CA ASN A 2 26.69 -38.38 33.60
C ASN A 2 25.18 -38.47 33.94
N PHE A 3 24.84 -38.87 35.17
CA PHE A 3 23.44 -39.08 35.59
C PHE A 3 22.63 -37.79 35.74
N GLN A 4 23.29 -36.66 36.01
CA GLN A 4 22.62 -35.37 36.15
C GLN A 4 22.30 -34.75 34.78
N ALA A 5 23.21 -34.90 33.81
CA ALA A 5 23.05 -34.37 32.45
C ALA A 5 21.86 -35.02 31.71
N THR A 6 21.65 -36.32 31.87
CA THR A 6 20.49 -37.03 31.29
C THR A 6 19.17 -36.57 31.88
N SER A 7 19.13 -36.25 33.17
CA SER A 7 17.92 -35.78 33.86
C SER A 7 17.55 -34.36 33.44
N VAL A 8 18.53 -33.45 33.39
CA VAL A 8 18.33 -32.06 32.97
C VAL A 8 17.91 -31.98 31.50
N LEU A 9 18.51 -32.80 30.63
CA LEU A 9 18.14 -32.90 29.23
C LEU A 9 16.69 -33.38 29.05
N GLY A 10 16.23 -34.33 29.87
CA GLY A 10 14.85 -34.82 29.87
C GLY A 10 13.82 -33.75 30.23
N TYR A 11 14.13 -32.84 31.15
CA TYR A 11 13.24 -31.73 31.52
C TYR A 11 13.31 -30.53 30.56
N ALA A 12 14.43 -30.33 29.87
CA ALA A 12 14.60 -29.27 28.89
C ALA A 12 14.00 -29.61 27.51
N LEU A 13 13.87 -30.90 27.18
CA LEU A 13 13.34 -31.37 25.88
C LEU A 13 11.92 -30.86 25.59
N PRO A 14 10.94 -30.99 26.52
CA PRO A 14 9.55 -30.60 26.24
C PRO A 14 9.37 -29.08 26.00
N PRO A 15 9.96 -28.17 26.77
CA PRO A 15 9.93 -26.73 26.48
C PRO A 15 10.57 -26.38 25.14
N VAL A 16 11.71 -26.99 24.79
CA VAL A 16 12.40 -26.73 23.51
C VAL A 16 11.55 -27.20 22.33
N LEU A 17 10.97 -28.41 22.41
CA LEU A 17 10.04 -28.90 21.40
C LEU A 17 8.80 -28.02 21.28
N GLY A 18 8.23 -27.60 22.41
CA GLY A 18 7.10 -26.68 22.44
C GLY A 18 7.45 -25.33 21.81
N ALA A 19 8.64 -24.80 22.06
CA ALA A 19 9.12 -23.55 21.44
C ALA A 19 9.29 -23.69 19.93
N VAL A 20 9.85 -24.81 19.44
CA VAL A 20 10.01 -25.07 18.00
C VAL A 20 8.64 -25.20 17.32
N ILE A 21 7.73 -26.01 17.87
CA ILE A 21 6.38 -26.19 17.31
C ILE A 21 5.60 -24.89 17.36
N GLY A 22 5.66 -24.18 18.49
CA GLY A 22 5.01 -22.89 18.67
C GLY A 22 5.51 -21.85 17.67
N TYR A 23 6.83 -21.76 17.47
CA TYR A 23 7.42 -20.85 16.49
C TYR A 23 6.98 -21.17 15.06
N VAL A 24 7.07 -22.44 14.65
CA VAL A 24 6.68 -22.89 13.30
C VAL A 24 5.19 -22.66 13.06
N THR A 25 4.34 -23.03 14.03
CA THR A 25 2.88 -22.92 13.91
C THR A 25 2.45 -21.46 13.91
N ASN A 26 3.06 -20.61 14.74
CA ASN A 26 2.77 -19.16 14.76
C ASN A 26 3.15 -18.50 13.43
N ALA A 27 4.32 -18.83 12.87
CA ALA A 27 4.73 -18.35 11.55
C ALA A 27 3.73 -18.79 10.46
N LEU A 28 3.24 -20.03 10.53
CA LEU A 28 2.22 -20.53 9.62
C LEU A 28 0.87 -19.80 9.80
N ALA A 29 0.44 -19.55 11.03
CA ALA A 29 -0.80 -18.85 11.34
C ALA A 29 -0.80 -17.41 10.79
N ILE A 30 0.29 -16.67 11.01
CA ILE A 30 0.48 -15.33 10.42
C ILE A 30 0.38 -15.42 8.89
N LYS A 31 1.06 -16.40 8.28
CA LYS A 31 1.00 -16.59 6.82
C LYS A 31 -0.41 -16.90 6.33
N MET A 32 -1.20 -17.68 7.07
CA MET A 32 -2.60 -18.02 6.73
C MET A 32 -3.55 -16.82 6.82
N LEU A 33 -3.27 -15.86 7.70
CA LEU A 33 -4.09 -14.65 7.83
C LEU A 33 -4.07 -13.82 6.54
N PHE A 34 -2.92 -13.79 5.85
CA PHE A 34 -2.70 -13.03 4.61
C PHE A 34 -2.80 -13.88 3.33
N ARG A 35 -2.45 -15.17 3.37
CA ARG A 35 -2.40 -16.08 2.22
C ARG A 35 -3.08 -17.40 2.59
N PRO A 36 -4.37 -17.55 2.28
CA PRO A 36 -4.74 -18.03 0.94
C PRO A 36 -5.68 -17.06 0.19
N LEU A 37 -5.32 -16.76 -1.05
CA LEU A 37 -6.03 -15.82 -1.95
C LEU A 37 -7.31 -16.41 -2.55
N THR A 38 -7.46 -17.73 -2.48
CA THR A 38 -8.56 -18.49 -3.07
C THR A 38 -9.07 -19.53 -2.07
N GLU A 39 -10.35 -19.90 -2.19
CA GLU A 39 -10.91 -21.00 -1.41
C GLU A 39 -10.23 -22.31 -1.83
N LYS A 40 -9.56 -22.99 -0.89
CA LYS A 40 -8.99 -24.31 -1.14
C LYS A 40 -9.96 -25.36 -0.64
N ARG A 41 -10.37 -26.25 -1.53
CA ARG A 41 -11.16 -27.44 -1.21
C ARG A 41 -10.22 -28.64 -1.21
N PHE A 42 -10.21 -29.41 -0.13
CA PHE A 42 -9.46 -30.66 -0.05
C PHE A 42 -10.45 -31.78 0.21
N LEU A 43 -10.44 -32.82 -0.64
CA LEU A 43 -11.37 -33.96 -0.55
C LEU A 43 -12.87 -33.55 -0.51
N GLY A 44 -13.25 -32.45 -1.18
CA GLY A 44 -14.63 -31.95 -1.19
C GLY A 44 -15.04 -31.13 0.05
N ILE A 45 -14.18 -31.03 1.07
CA ILE A 45 -14.41 -30.24 2.28
C ILE A 45 -13.70 -28.88 2.15
N ARG A 46 -14.41 -27.79 2.47
CA ARG A 46 -13.83 -26.45 2.51
C ARG A 46 -12.89 -26.37 3.72
N ILE A 47 -11.62 -26.03 3.49
CA ILE A 47 -10.65 -25.91 4.56
C ILE A 47 -11.04 -24.70 5.45
N PRO A 48 -11.22 -24.88 6.78
CA PRO A 48 -11.46 -23.77 7.69
C PRO A 48 -10.29 -22.79 7.59
N PHE A 49 -10.55 -21.48 7.67
CA PHE A 49 -9.54 -20.41 7.47
C PHE A 49 -9.05 -20.20 6.02
N THR A 50 -9.79 -20.67 5.02
CA THR A 50 -9.64 -20.22 3.62
C THR A 50 -10.91 -19.53 3.13
N PRO A 51 -10.85 -18.37 2.45
CA PRO A 51 -9.69 -17.49 2.22
C PRO A 51 -9.22 -16.78 3.50
N GLY A 52 -8.02 -16.20 3.48
CA GLY A 52 -7.46 -15.48 4.64
C GLY A 52 -8.39 -14.36 5.13
N ILE A 53 -8.40 -14.09 6.43
CA ILE A 53 -9.33 -13.11 7.03
C ILE A 53 -9.06 -11.68 6.52
N ILE A 54 -7.78 -11.30 6.38
CA ILE A 54 -7.39 -9.97 5.90
C ILE A 54 -7.83 -9.73 4.45
N PRO A 55 -7.50 -10.60 3.46
CA PRO A 55 -7.96 -10.39 2.10
C PRO A 55 -9.50 -10.43 1.99
N LYS A 56 -10.18 -11.23 2.81
CA LYS A 56 -11.66 -11.30 2.85
C LYS A 56 -12.31 -10.00 3.34
N LYS A 57 -11.70 -9.31 4.31
CA LYS A 57 -12.22 -8.05 4.90
C LYS A 57 -11.42 -6.81 4.49
N ARG A 58 -10.68 -6.87 3.37
CA ARG A 58 -9.78 -5.80 2.93
C ARG A 58 -10.47 -4.42 2.81
N TYR A 59 -11.73 -4.39 2.36
CA TYR A 59 -12.50 -3.16 2.21
C TYR A 59 -12.88 -2.55 3.56
N ASP A 60 -13.45 -3.35 4.47
CA ASP A 60 -13.80 -2.91 5.82
C ASP A 60 -12.55 -2.41 6.56
N LEU A 61 -11.44 -3.13 6.45
CA LEU A 61 -10.16 -2.73 7.03
C LEU A 61 -9.65 -1.41 6.46
N ALA A 62 -9.68 -1.24 5.13
CA ALA A 62 -9.27 0.00 4.48
C ALA A 62 -10.14 1.19 4.93
N HIS A 63 -11.45 0.99 5.06
CA HIS A 63 -12.36 2.02 5.55
C HIS A 63 -12.07 2.39 7.01
N SER A 64 -11.94 1.41 7.90
CA SER A 64 -11.62 1.67 9.31
C SER A 64 -10.26 2.35 9.51
N ILE A 65 -9.23 1.89 8.80
CA ILE A 65 -7.89 2.50 8.84
C ILE A 65 -7.95 3.92 8.28
N GLY A 66 -8.64 4.13 7.15
CA GLY A 66 -8.81 5.45 6.54
C GLY A 66 -9.51 6.44 7.48
N THR A 67 -10.59 6.01 8.13
CA THR A 67 -11.29 6.84 9.12
C THR A 67 -10.42 7.16 10.33
N MET A 68 -9.65 6.18 10.83
CA MET A 68 -8.70 6.43 11.93
C MET A 68 -7.62 7.44 11.51
N VAL A 69 -6.97 7.22 10.36
CA VAL A 69 -5.94 8.12 9.82
C VAL A 69 -6.50 9.52 9.59
N SER A 70 -7.72 9.64 9.07
CA SER A 70 -8.36 10.94 8.87
C SER A 70 -8.59 11.68 10.19
N ARG A 71 -8.98 10.97 11.26
CA ARG A 71 -9.25 11.58 12.57
C ARG A 71 -7.98 11.95 13.33
N GLU A 72 -6.93 11.12 13.21
CA GLU A 72 -5.72 11.26 14.03
C GLU A 72 -4.58 12.01 13.32
N LEU A 73 -4.47 11.88 11.99
CA LEU A 73 -3.33 12.43 11.22
C LEU A 73 -3.72 13.61 10.31
N LEU A 74 -5.00 13.71 9.92
CA LEU A 74 -5.52 14.78 9.06
C LEU A 74 -6.38 15.79 9.82
N THR A 75 -6.02 16.05 11.08
CA THR A 75 -6.66 17.08 11.88
C THR A 75 -6.30 18.47 11.35
N GLU A 76 -7.26 19.40 11.36
CA GLU A 76 -7.09 20.77 10.85
C GLU A 76 -5.81 21.45 11.38
N GLY A 77 -5.52 21.30 12.68
CA GLY A 77 -4.32 21.85 13.29
C GLY A 77 -3.02 21.29 12.72
N ILE A 78 -2.93 19.97 12.50
CA ILE A 78 -1.74 19.32 11.95
C ILE A 78 -1.53 19.71 10.49
N VAL A 79 -2.62 19.78 9.72
CA VAL A 79 -2.57 20.18 8.31
C VAL A 79 -2.14 21.64 8.19
N ALA A 80 -2.76 22.55 8.95
CA ALA A 80 -2.40 23.96 8.95
C ALA A 80 -0.95 24.20 9.40
N GLU A 81 -0.50 23.49 10.43
CA GLU A 81 0.89 23.56 10.89
C GLU A 81 1.86 23.12 9.77
N ARG A 82 1.60 21.98 9.11
CA ARG A 82 2.45 21.49 8.01
C ARG A 82 2.49 22.44 6.82
N LEU A 83 1.35 23.05 6.46
CA LEU A 83 1.26 24.04 5.39
C LEU A 83 2.05 25.33 5.71
N ASN A 84 2.13 25.71 6.98
CA ASN A 84 2.83 26.92 7.40
C ASN A 84 4.34 26.72 7.61
N ARG A 85 4.85 25.48 7.52
CA ARG A 85 6.29 25.24 7.60
C ARG A 85 7.02 25.90 6.44
N GLU A 86 8.13 26.57 6.75
CA GLU A 86 8.97 27.32 5.80
C GLU A 86 9.33 26.47 4.58
N ASN A 87 9.81 25.24 4.78
CA ASN A 87 10.13 24.28 3.73
C ASN A 87 8.98 24.02 2.74
N PHE A 88 7.73 23.95 3.23
CA PHE A 88 6.57 23.69 2.39
C PHE A 88 6.20 24.94 1.59
N ARG A 89 6.24 26.12 2.24
CA ARG A 89 6.01 27.41 1.58
C ARG A 89 7.02 27.69 0.48
N ASP A 90 8.29 27.38 0.72
CA ASP A 90 9.36 27.54 -0.26
C ASP A 90 9.19 26.57 -1.44
N SER A 91 8.81 25.32 -1.16
CA SER A 91 8.51 24.33 -2.20
C SER A 91 7.36 24.78 -3.10
N ILE A 92 6.28 25.33 -2.53
CA ILE A 92 5.16 25.90 -3.30
C ILE A 92 5.62 27.12 -4.11
N ARG A 93 6.36 28.05 -3.51
CA ARG A 93 6.87 29.23 -4.20
C ARG A 93 7.72 28.83 -5.41
N ILE A 94 8.64 27.89 -5.25
CA ILE A 94 9.51 27.43 -6.34
C ILE A 94 8.68 26.80 -7.47
N GLN A 95 7.69 25.96 -7.16
CA GLN A 95 6.85 25.33 -8.18
C GLN A 95 5.97 26.34 -8.92
N ILE A 96 5.35 27.28 -8.19
CA ILE A 96 4.52 28.33 -8.80
C ILE A 96 5.37 29.22 -9.70
N SER A 97 6.57 29.63 -9.25
CA SER A 97 7.47 30.45 -10.06
C SER A 97 7.88 29.72 -11.35
N ARG A 98 8.27 28.45 -11.26
CA ARG A 98 8.62 27.64 -12.43
C ARG A 98 7.45 27.49 -13.40
N PHE A 99 6.26 27.15 -12.90
CA PHE A 99 5.09 26.98 -13.74
C PHE A 99 4.65 28.28 -14.41
N THR A 100 4.74 29.41 -13.68
CA THR A 100 4.46 30.73 -14.25
C THR A 100 5.48 31.08 -15.32
N GLU A 101 6.76 30.80 -15.08
CA GLU A 101 7.83 31.02 -16.05
C GLU A 101 7.67 30.14 -17.29
N ASP A 102 7.26 28.88 -17.14
CA ASP A 102 6.94 27.95 -18.23
C ASP A 102 5.75 28.44 -19.07
N ILE A 103 4.69 28.94 -18.44
CA ILE A 103 3.52 29.50 -19.15
C ILE A 103 3.87 30.82 -19.85
N VAL A 104 4.60 31.70 -19.19
CA VAL A 104 4.95 33.01 -19.74
C VAL A 104 5.99 32.88 -20.86
N SER A 105 6.87 31.88 -20.79
CA SER A 105 7.86 31.58 -21.83
C SER A 105 7.30 30.74 -22.97
N ALA A 106 6.13 30.11 -22.80
CA ALA A 106 5.43 29.46 -23.90
C ALA A 106 5.01 30.52 -24.93
N PRO A 107 5.49 30.44 -26.19
CA PRO A 107 5.12 31.38 -27.23
C PRO A 107 3.60 31.40 -27.39
N ILE A 108 2.99 32.58 -27.21
CA ILE A 108 1.57 32.85 -27.47
C ILE A 108 1.15 32.38 -28.88
N SER A 109 2.10 32.24 -29.80
CA SER A 109 1.90 31.64 -31.12
C SER A 109 1.31 30.22 -31.07
N ARG A 110 1.52 29.40 -30.04
CA ARG A 110 0.88 28.06 -29.94
C ARG A 110 -0.63 28.09 -29.68
N LEU A 111 -1.18 29.22 -29.22
CA LEU A 111 -2.63 29.42 -29.08
C LEU A 111 -3.27 29.98 -30.36
N PHE A 112 -2.45 30.53 -31.26
CA PHE A 112 -2.86 31.02 -32.58
C PHE A 112 -2.52 30.03 -33.71
N ASP A 113 -1.75 28.98 -33.44
CA ASP A 113 -1.34 27.91 -34.39
C ASP A 113 -2.39 26.78 -34.51
N ASN A 114 -3.67 27.14 -34.47
CA ASN A 114 -4.80 26.26 -34.81
C ASN A 114 -5.79 27.01 -35.71
N GLN A 115 -5.28 27.64 -36.76
CA GLN A 115 -6.12 28.14 -37.84
C GLN A 115 -5.46 28.05 -39.23
N ASP A 116 -4.70 26.97 -39.47
CA ASP A 116 -4.30 26.54 -40.82
C ASP A 116 -4.81 25.11 -41.08
N ALA A 117 -6.11 24.91 -40.92
CA ALA A 117 -6.82 23.82 -41.59
C ALA A 117 -7.41 24.38 -42.88
N GLU A 118 -6.56 24.54 -43.91
CA GLU A 118 -7.08 24.74 -45.27
C GLU A 118 -7.82 23.47 -45.73
N PRO A 119 -8.98 23.61 -46.40
CA PRO A 119 -9.67 22.49 -47.01
C PRO A 119 -8.98 22.14 -48.33
N GLU A 120 -7.93 21.32 -48.28
CA GLU A 120 -7.30 20.81 -49.50
C GLU A 120 -8.21 19.76 -50.15
N ASN A 121 -8.94 20.24 -51.15
CA ASN A 121 -9.51 19.55 -52.30
C ASN A 121 -8.89 18.16 -52.58
N ARG A 122 -9.42 17.10 -51.94
CA ARG A 122 -9.30 15.74 -52.46
C ARG A 122 -10.36 15.52 -53.53
N LEU A 123 -9.97 15.93 -54.72
CA LEU A 123 -10.44 15.47 -56.02
C LEU A 123 -10.75 13.96 -55.98
N PHE A 124 -11.97 13.57 -56.34
CA PHE A 124 -12.32 12.18 -56.62
C PHE A 124 -11.59 11.69 -57.88
N PRO A 125 -10.84 10.57 -57.84
CA PRO A 125 -10.67 9.73 -59.01
C PRO A 125 -11.78 8.67 -59.03
N VAL A 126 -12.27 8.43 -60.25
CA VAL A 126 -13.28 7.43 -60.63
C VAL A 126 -12.81 6.01 -60.29
#